data_AF-Q6T4V8-F1
#
_entry.id   AF-Q6T4V8-F1
#
_cell.length_a   1.000
_cell.length_b   1.000
_cell.length_c   1.000
_cell.angle_alpha   90.00
_cell.angle_beta   90.00
_cell.angle_gamma   90.00
#
_symmetry.space_group_name_H-M   'P 1'
#
loop_
_entity.id
_entity.type
_entity.pdbx_description
1 polymer ?
#
loop_
_entity_poly.entity_id
_entity_poly.type
_entity_poly.pdbx_seq_one_letter_code
_entity_poly.pdbx_strand_id
1 'polypeptide(L)'
;RGIIKKALEIIVLCDAHVSLVIFSTAGKMDVFCSPRATVDQILSRYQQNTGNQLWDAKHEYLKQEVERIKKENDRLRIKLRQLKGEDIASLNHLELDEIERTLEDGLANIRKKQMDCWKIHKKQIRAMEEDNQSLAWSLHQMGVEDDTKGIMREYLQRDSSFPFRVHPFHPNLQ
;
A
#
# COMPACT_ATOMS: atom_id res chain seq x y z
N ARG A 1 -8.28 49.35 10.48
CA ARG A 1 -8.02 48.82 11.85
C ARG A 1 -9.23 48.91 12.78
N GLY A 2 -10.10 49.94 12.69
CA GLY A 2 -11.28 50.07 13.57
C GLY A 2 -12.27 48.90 13.52
N ILE A 3 -12.60 48.40 12.32
CA ILE A 3 -13.56 47.28 12.16
C ILE A 3 -13.09 45.99 12.84
N ILE A 4 -11.79 45.70 12.83
CA ILE A 4 -11.22 44.53 13.51
C ILE A 4 -11.35 44.66 15.02
N LYS A 5 -11.12 45.87 15.58
CA LYS A 5 -11.34 46.11 17.02
C LYS A 5 -12.79 45.87 17.42
N LYS A 6 -13.75 46.33 16.60
CA LYS A 6 -15.18 46.09 16.83
C LYS A 6 -15.54 44.60 16.75
N ALA A 7 -14.97 43.87 15.80
CA ALA A 7 -15.17 42.42 15.74
C ALA A 7 -14.61 41.71 16.98
N LEU A 8 -13.45 42.12 17.49
CA LEU A 8 -12.90 41.58 18.74
C LEU A 8 -13.81 41.88 19.96
N GLU A 9 -14.35 43.10 20.05
CA GLU A 9 -15.33 43.44 21.09
C GLU A 9 -16.55 42.51 21.02
N ILE A 10 -17.11 42.25 19.83
CA ILE A 10 -18.25 41.34 19.65
C ILE A 10 -17.90 39.89 20.04
N ILE A 11 -16.72 39.41 19.62
CA ILE A 11 -16.26 38.06 19.96
C ILE A 11 -16.22 37.87 21.47
N VAL A 12 -15.67 38.85 22.21
CA VAL A 12 -15.52 38.76 23.67
C VAL A 12 -16.84 38.95 24.40
N LEU A 13 -17.65 39.93 24.01
CA LEU A 13 -18.89 40.28 24.71
C LEU A 13 -20.01 39.26 24.50
N CYS A 14 -20.06 38.65 23.31
CA CYS A 14 -21.17 37.77 22.93
C CYS A 14 -20.77 36.30 22.77
N ASP A 15 -19.51 35.94 23.02
CA ASP A 15 -18.93 34.62 22.71
C ASP A 15 -19.24 34.17 21.26
N ALA A 16 -19.14 35.12 20.32
CA ALA A 16 -19.52 34.91 18.94
C ALA A 16 -18.32 34.50 18.07
N HIS A 17 -18.55 33.61 17.11
CA HIS A 17 -17.60 33.36 16.03
C HIS A 17 -17.79 34.41 14.93
N VAL A 18 -16.74 35.17 14.65
CA VAL A 18 -16.77 36.28 13.68
C VAL A 18 -15.64 36.12 12.67
N SER A 19 -15.94 36.28 11.38
CA SER A 19 -14.96 36.36 10.30
C SER A 19 -15.20 37.62 9.49
N LEU A 20 -14.13 38.32 9.12
CA LEU A 20 -14.15 39.48 8.23
C LEU A 20 -13.28 39.17 7.02
N VAL A 21 -13.86 39.30 5.83
CA VAL A 21 -13.14 39.22 4.55
C VAL A 21 -13.09 40.63 3.95
N ILE A 22 -11.90 41.18 3.79
CA ILE A 22 -11.69 42.57 3.36
C ILE A 22 -10.96 42.56 2.01
N PHE A 23 -11.59 43.14 0.99
CA PHE A 23 -10.96 43.36 -0.30
C PHE A 23 -10.53 44.82 -0.42
N SER A 24 -9.24 45.05 -0.69
CA SER A 24 -8.74 46.38 -1.03
C SER A 24 -9.06 46.74 -2.48
N THR A 25 -9.03 48.03 -2.81
CA THR A 25 -9.16 48.52 -4.19
C THR A 25 -8.07 47.99 -5.12
N ALA A 26 -6.91 47.60 -4.58
CA ALA A 26 -5.83 46.95 -5.30
C ALA A 26 -6.05 45.43 -5.51
N GLY A 27 -7.20 44.89 -5.12
CA GLY A 27 -7.54 43.47 -5.27
C GLY A 27 -6.92 42.55 -4.21
N LYS A 28 -6.13 43.07 -3.26
CA LYS A 28 -5.61 42.26 -2.14
C LYS A 28 -6.75 41.89 -1.19
N MET A 29 -6.88 40.59 -0.91
CA MET A 29 -7.76 40.04 0.13
C MET A 29 -6.99 39.92 1.45
N ASP A 30 -7.60 40.42 2.53
CA ASP A 30 -7.15 40.22 3.91
C ASP A 30 -8.29 39.60 4.72
N VAL A 31 -7.95 38.68 5.63
CA VAL A 31 -8.94 37.91 6.38
C VAL A 31 -8.62 37.94 7.87
N PHE A 32 -9.62 38.33 8.65
CA PHE A 32 -9.61 38.21 10.11
C PHE A 32 -10.63 37.17 10.54
N CYS A 33 -10.25 36.30 11.47
CA CYS A 33 -11.15 35.29 12.02
C CYS A 33 -11.00 35.22 13.55
N SER A 34 -12.09 34.92 14.24
CA SER A 34 -12.09 34.69 15.68
C SER A 34 -11.15 33.54 16.07
N PRO A 35 -10.42 33.61 17.20
CA PRO A 35 -9.41 32.61 17.56
C PRO A 35 -9.92 31.17 17.72
N ARG A 36 -11.21 30.99 17.99
CA ARG A 36 -11.85 29.67 18.24
C ARG A 36 -12.44 29.02 16.99
N ALA A 37 -12.31 29.65 15.83
CA ALA A 37 -12.84 29.12 14.58
C ALA A 37 -11.89 29.39 13.41
N THR A 38 -12.01 28.57 12.36
CA THR A 38 -11.38 28.88 11.07
C THR A 38 -12.39 29.55 10.13
N VAL A 39 -11.87 30.25 9.13
CA VAL A 39 -12.68 30.88 8.08
C VAL A 39 -13.55 29.82 7.39
N ASP A 40 -12.96 28.66 7.06
CA ASP A 40 -13.67 27.54 6.44
C ASP A 40 -14.82 27.02 7.30
N GLN A 41 -14.65 26.94 8.62
CA GLN A 41 -15.72 26.51 9.54
C GLN A 41 -16.86 27.52 9.61
N ILE A 42 -16.58 28.83 9.52
CA ILE A 42 -17.61 29.87 9.53
C ILE A 42 -18.34 29.89 8.18
N LEU A 43 -17.60 29.80 7.06
CA LEU A 43 -18.19 29.73 5.72
C LEU A 43 -19.05 28.47 5.55
N SER A 44 -18.58 27.32 6.03
CA SER A 44 -19.36 26.06 6.00
C SER A 44 -20.66 26.18 6.79
N ARG A 45 -20.62 26.79 7.99
CA ARG A 45 -21.83 27.05 8.80
C ARG A 45 -22.78 28.04 8.13
N TYR A 46 -22.24 29.09 7.50
CA TYR A 46 -23.04 30.03 6.74
C TYR A 46 -23.78 29.35 5.59
N GLN A 47 -23.10 28.49 4.82
CA GLN A 47 -23.72 27.71 3.74
C GLN A 47 -24.84 26.80 4.27
N GLN A 48 -24.58 26.07 5.36
CA GLN A 48 -25.56 25.17 5.97
C GLN A 48 -26.81 25.93 6.45
N ASN A 49 -26.64 27.10 7.05
CA ASN A 49 -27.74 27.87 7.64
C ASN A 49 -28.54 28.69 6.61
N THR A 50 -27.89 29.16 5.54
CA THR A 50 -28.54 30.00 4.53
C THR A 50 -29.00 29.23 3.29
N GLY A 51 -28.50 28.01 3.09
CA GLY A 51 -28.72 27.24 1.87
C GLY A 51 -28.00 27.81 0.64
N ASN A 52 -27.27 28.93 0.79
CA ASN A 52 -26.53 29.55 -0.30
C ASN A 52 -25.25 28.78 -0.58
N GLN A 53 -25.15 28.24 -1.78
CA GLN A 53 -23.93 27.63 -2.30
C GLN A 53 -22.89 28.72 -2.57
N LEU A 54 -21.88 28.82 -1.72
CA LEU A 54 -20.71 29.70 -1.97
C LEU A 54 -19.70 29.08 -2.94
N TRP A 55 -19.82 27.77 -3.21
CA TRP A 55 -18.96 27.06 -4.15
C TRP A 55 -19.47 27.28 -5.58
N ASP A 56 -18.55 27.41 -6.53
CA ASP A 56 -18.93 27.34 -7.94
C ASP A 56 -19.34 25.89 -8.32
N ALA A 57 -20.05 25.73 -9.43
CA ALA A 57 -20.50 24.41 -9.90
C ALA A 57 -19.34 23.42 -10.09
N LYS A 58 -18.12 23.91 -10.35
CA LYS A 58 -16.93 23.08 -10.52
C LYS A 58 -16.45 22.50 -9.18
N HIS A 59 -16.44 23.29 -8.11
CA HIS A 59 -16.08 22.85 -6.76
C HIS A 59 -17.10 21.85 -6.21
N GLU A 60 -18.39 22.06 -6.47
CA GLU A 60 -19.45 21.11 -6.10
C GLU A 60 -19.26 19.77 -6.84
N TYR A 61 -18.99 19.79 -8.14
CA TYR A 61 -18.68 18.58 -8.92
C TYR A 61 -17.44 17.84 -8.38
N LEU A 62 -16.35 18.57 -8.12
CA LEU A 62 -15.12 18.00 -7.55
C LEU A 62 -15.37 17.34 -6.19
N LYS A 63 -16.17 17.97 -5.33
CA LYS A 63 -16.54 17.41 -4.03
C LYS A 63 -17.32 16.11 -4.19
N GLN A 64 -18.31 16.09 -5.08
CA GLN A 64 -19.09 14.88 -5.38
C GLN A 64 -18.21 13.75 -5.92
N GLU A 65 -17.25 14.08 -6.78
CA GLU A 65 -16.32 13.11 -7.34
C GLU A 65 -15.38 12.54 -6.27
N VAL A 66 -14.89 13.38 -5.35
CA VAL A 66 -14.11 12.93 -4.19
C VAL A 66 -14.93 11.99 -3.30
N GLU A 67 -16.21 12.32 -3.04
CA GLU A 67 -17.09 11.45 -2.27
C GLU A 67 -17.37 10.12 -3.00
N ARG A 68 -17.55 10.15 -4.32
CA ARG A 68 -17.72 8.96 -5.15
C ARG A 68 -16.51 8.03 -5.04
N ILE A 69 -15.31 8.58 -5.22
CA ILE A 69 -14.05 7.83 -5.13
C ILE A 69 -13.85 7.26 -3.72
N LYS A 70 -14.17 8.02 -2.67
CA LYS A 70 -14.08 7.53 -1.28
C LYS A 70 -14.98 6.31 -1.06
N LYS A 71 -16.25 6.40 -1.48
CA LYS A 71 -17.19 5.26 -1.38
C LYS A 71 -16.71 4.04 -2.15
N GLU A 72 -16.16 4.24 -3.35
CA GLU A 72 -15.59 3.16 -4.15
C GLU A 72 -14.39 2.51 -3.46
N ASN A 73 -13.49 3.31 -2.87
CA ASN A 73 -12.34 2.83 -2.11
C ASN A 73 -12.77 2.01 -0.89
N ASP A 74 -13.76 2.51 -0.13
CA ASP A 74 -14.28 1.81 1.04
C ASP A 74 -14.90 0.45 0.66
N ARG A 75 -15.66 0.41 -0.44
CA ARG A 75 -16.20 -0.84 -1.00
C ARG A 75 -15.08 -1.81 -1.38
N LEU A 76 -14.02 -1.34 -2.06
CA LEU A 76 -12.89 -2.20 -2.45
C LEU A 76 -12.13 -2.72 -1.23
N ARG A 77 -11.97 -1.92 -0.18
CA ARG A 77 -11.36 -2.34 1.08
C ARG A 77 -12.16 -3.45 1.76
N ILE A 78 -13.49 -3.34 1.78
CA ILE A 78 -14.38 -4.39 2.29
C ILE A 78 -14.19 -5.68 1.48
N LYS A 79 -14.23 -5.58 0.14
CA LYS A 79 -14.03 -6.76 -0.73
C LYS A 79 -12.66 -7.41 -0.50
N LEU A 80 -11.61 -6.62 -0.29
CA LEU A 80 -10.27 -7.14 0.03
C LEU A 80 -10.23 -7.89 1.36
N ARG A 81 -10.90 -7.39 2.41
CA ARG A 81 -11.01 -8.09 3.70
C ARG A 81 -11.76 -9.42 3.54
N GLN A 82 -12.87 -9.40 2.82
CA GLN A 82 -13.65 -10.61 2.52
C GLN A 82 -12.84 -11.66 1.75
N LEU A 83 -12.06 -11.26 0.75
CA LEU A 83 -11.13 -12.15 0.04
C LEU A 83 -10.02 -12.72 0.93
N LYS A 84 -9.69 -12.06 2.05
CA LYS A 84 -8.76 -12.58 3.06
C LYS A 84 -9.43 -13.51 4.09
N GLY A 85 -10.75 -13.71 4.00
CA GLY A 85 -11.53 -14.47 4.97
C GLY A 85 -11.95 -13.66 6.20
N GLU A 86 -11.81 -12.34 6.18
CA GLU A 86 -12.30 -11.43 7.23
C GLU A 86 -13.73 -10.96 6.92
N ASP A 87 -14.52 -10.59 7.93
CA ASP A 87 -15.90 -10.06 7.76
C ASP A 87 -16.86 -10.94 6.92
N ILE A 88 -16.60 -12.26 6.85
CA ILE A 88 -17.38 -13.20 6.01
C ILE A 88 -18.73 -13.60 6.60
N ALA A 89 -18.93 -13.44 7.91
CA ALA A 89 -20.14 -13.87 8.60
C ALA A 89 -21.42 -13.10 8.17
N SER A 90 -21.26 -11.91 7.58
CA SER A 90 -22.38 -11.10 7.08
C SER A 90 -22.78 -11.42 5.63
N LEU A 91 -22.04 -12.28 4.94
CA LEU A 91 -22.26 -12.62 3.54
C LEU A 91 -23.29 -13.74 3.39
N ASN A 92 -24.07 -13.68 2.31
CA ASN A 92 -24.96 -14.77 1.95
C ASN A 92 -24.23 -15.87 1.15
N HIS A 93 -24.89 -17.01 0.96
CA HIS A 93 -24.30 -18.17 0.29
C HIS A 93 -23.84 -17.91 -1.16
N LEU A 94 -24.53 -17.05 -1.92
CA LEU A 94 -24.14 -16.71 -3.29
C LEU A 94 -22.87 -15.84 -3.31
N GLU A 95 -22.78 -14.90 -2.37
CA GLU A 95 -21.60 -14.04 -2.22
C GLU A 95 -20.37 -14.86 -1.79
N LEU A 96 -20.57 -15.87 -0.93
CA LEU A 96 -19.51 -16.79 -0.53
C LEU A 96 -19.05 -17.68 -1.69
N ASP A 97 -19.96 -18.22 -2.50
CA ASP A 97 -19.62 -19.01 -3.70
C ASP A 97 -18.83 -18.16 -4.72
N GLU A 98 -19.17 -16.88 -4.91
CA GLU A 98 -18.41 -15.98 -5.79
C GLU A 98 -16.97 -15.77 -5.27
N ILE A 99 -16.80 -15.59 -3.95
CA ILE A 99 -15.49 -15.43 -3.32
C ILE A 99 -14.67 -16.71 -3.47
N GLU A 100 -15.25 -17.87 -3.19
CA GLU A 100 -14.60 -19.18 -3.30
C GLU A 100 -14.06 -19.40 -4.71
N ARG A 101 -14.91 -19.26 -5.74
CA ARG A 101 -14.50 -19.39 -7.14
C ARG A 101 -13.38 -18.42 -7.52
N THR A 102 -13.48 -17.17 -7.08
CA THR A 102 -12.44 -16.16 -7.35
C THR A 102 -11.10 -16.56 -6.75
N LEU A 103 -11.10 -17.12 -5.53
CA LEU A 103 -9.89 -17.58 -4.85
C LEU A 103 -9.32 -18.84 -5.49
N GLU A 104 -10.18 -19.78 -5.90
CA GLU A 104 -9.77 -21.00 -6.61
C GLU A 104 -9.09 -20.68 -7.95
N ASP A 105 -9.70 -19.81 -8.75
CA ASP A 105 -9.14 -19.34 -10.02
C ASP A 105 -7.81 -18.59 -9.81
N GLY A 106 -7.76 -17.73 -8.79
CA GLY A 106 -6.54 -17.02 -8.40
C GLY A 106 -5.41 -17.98 -8.02
N LEU A 107 -5.71 -18.99 -7.20
CA LEU A 107 -4.77 -20.00 -6.76
C LEU A 107 -4.27 -20.88 -7.92
N ALA A 108 -5.18 -21.30 -8.81
CA ALA A 108 -4.84 -22.07 -10.00
C ALA A 108 -3.86 -21.28 -10.90
N ASN A 109 -4.11 -19.99 -11.10
CA ASN A 109 -3.23 -19.11 -11.86
C ASN A 109 -1.85 -18.94 -11.21
N ILE A 110 -1.78 -18.79 -9.89
CA ILE A 110 -0.50 -18.71 -9.17
C ILE A 110 0.29 -20.01 -9.31
N ARG A 111 -0.35 -21.16 -9.10
CA ARG A 111 0.29 -22.49 -9.23
C ARG A 111 0.82 -22.71 -10.66
N LYS A 112 0.06 -22.31 -11.67
CA LYS A 112 0.50 -22.36 -13.07
C LYS A 112 1.77 -21.53 -13.29
N LYS A 113 1.79 -20.28 -12.83
CA LYS A 113 2.97 -19.41 -12.93
C LYS A 113 4.19 -20.00 -12.20
N GLN A 114 4.01 -20.51 -10.99
CA GLN A 114 5.07 -21.17 -10.23
C GLN A 114 5.65 -22.38 -10.99
N MET A 115 4.78 -23.21 -11.57
CA MET A 115 5.17 -24.34 -12.39
C MET A 115 5.98 -23.92 -13.62
N ASP A 116 5.54 -22.86 -14.30
CA ASP A 116 6.23 -22.33 -15.48
C ASP A 116 7.62 -21.78 -15.11
N CYS A 117 7.74 -21.04 -14.01
CA CYS A 117 9.03 -20.58 -13.47
C CYS A 117 9.95 -21.77 -13.12
N TRP A 118 9.44 -22.79 -12.44
CA TRP A 118 10.21 -23.98 -12.10
C TRP A 118 10.72 -24.72 -13.35
N LYS A 119 9.88 -24.86 -14.38
CA LYS A 119 10.28 -25.48 -15.66
C LYS A 119 11.42 -24.71 -16.33
N ILE A 120 11.36 -23.38 -16.31
CA ILE A 120 12.43 -22.52 -16.86
C ILE A 120 13.72 -22.75 -16.08
N HIS A 121 13.67 -22.68 -14.75
CA HIS A 121 14.85 -22.87 -13.91
C HIS A 121 15.47 -24.27 -14.10
N LYS A 122 14.64 -25.32 -14.17
CA LYS A 122 15.10 -26.68 -14.43
C LYS A 122 15.80 -26.84 -15.77
N LYS A 123 15.34 -26.14 -16.82
CA LYS A 123 16.02 -26.14 -18.12
C LYS A 123 17.37 -25.43 -18.05
N GLN A 124 17.45 -24.32 -17.33
CA GLN A 124 18.71 -23.59 -17.13
C GLN A 124 19.75 -24.46 -16.40
N ILE A 125 19.35 -25.17 -15.35
CA ILE A 125 20.25 -26.09 -14.64
C ILE A 125 20.80 -27.16 -15.60
N ARG A 126 19.94 -27.80 -16.39
CA ARG A 126 20.38 -28.83 -17.35
C ARG A 126 21.36 -28.29 -18.38
N ALA A 127 21.08 -27.12 -18.95
CA ALA A 127 21.99 -26.47 -19.90
C ALA A 127 23.35 -26.18 -19.25
N MET A 128 23.38 -25.69 -18.01
CA MET A 128 24.62 -25.48 -17.27
C MET A 128 25.36 -26.78 -16.97
N GLU A 129 24.65 -27.87 -16.66
CA GLU A 129 25.26 -29.19 -16.47
C GLU A 129 25.90 -29.71 -17.77
N GLU A 130 25.24 -29.53 -18.91
CA GLU A 130 25.75 -29.88 -20.24
C GLU A 130 26.98 -29.04 -20.62
N ASP A 131 26.95 -27.74 -20.36
CA ASP A 131 28.09 -26.83 -20.57
C ASP A 131 29.27 -27.22 -19.67
N ASN A 132 29.02 -27.48 -18.38
CA ASN A 132 30.05 -27.90 -17.44
C ASN A 132 30.70 -29.24 -17.84
N GLN A 133 29.90 -30.20 -18.30
CA GLN A 133 30.42 -31.47 -18.82
C GLN A 133 31.30 -31.23 -20.05
N SER A 134 30.86 -30.39 -20.98
CA SER A 134 31.61 -30.05 -22.21
C SER A 134 32.95 -29.35 -21.90
N LEU A 135 32.95 -28.45 -20.91
CA LEU A 135 34.15 -27.79 -20.42
C LEU A 135 35.11 -28.80 -19.75
N ALA A 136 34.59 -29.69 -18.91
CA ALA A 136 35.40 -30.73 -18.26
C ALA A 136 36.06 -31.66 -19.29
N TRP A 137 35.32 -32.07 -20.34
CA TRP A 137 35.88 -32.84 -21.45
C TRP A 137 37.01 -32.08 -22.18
N SER A 138 36.82 -30.78 -22.43
CA SER A 138 37.82 -29.94 -23.11
C SER A 138 39.09 -29.75 -22.27
N LEU A 139 38.95 -29.54 -20.96
CA LEU A 139 40.08 -29.43 -20.02
C LEU A 139 40.91 -30.72 -19.99
N HIS A 140 40.23 -31.87 -19.99
CA HIS A 140 40.89 -33.17 -20.03
C HIS A 140 41.73 -33.36 -21.31
N GLN A 141 41.21 -32.93 -22.47
CA GLN A 141 41.96 -32.98 -23.74
C GLN A 141 43.19 -32.05 -23.75
N MET A 142 43.13 -30.91 -23.04
CA MET A 142 44.25 -29.97 -22.95
C MET A 142 45.32 -30.37 -21.92
N GLY A 143 45.15 -31.50 -21.21
CA GLY A 143 46.12 -31.99 -20.22
C GLY A 143 46.24 -31.12 -18.96
N VAL A 144 45.21 -30.31 -18.66
CA VAL A 144 45.16 -29.50 -17.44
C VAL A 144 44.74 -30.42 -16.28
N GLU A 145 45.61 -30.60 -15.28
CA GLU A 145 45.30 -31.40 -14.09
C GLU A 145 44.23 -30.72 -13.21
N ASP A 146 43.26 -31.51 -12.77
CA ASP A 146 42.10 -31.09 -11.98
C ASP A 146 42.49 -30.82 -10.51
N ASP A 147 42.95 -29.60 -10.22
CA ASP A 147 43.28 -29.16 -8.84
C ASP A 147 42.03 -28.74 -8.03
N THR A 148 40.82 -29.02 -8.55
CA THR A 148 39.55 -28.67 -7.88
C THR A 148 39.40 -29.37 -6.53
N LYS A 149 40.03 -30.53 -6.33
CA LYS A 149 40.08 -31.25 -5.05
C LYS A 149 40.91 -30.53 -3.98
N GLY A 150 41.83 -29.65 -4.37
CA GLY A 150 42.57 -28.76 -3.46
C GLY A 150 41.71 -27.57 -3.05
N ILE A 151 41.07 -26.92 -4.03
CA ILE A 151 40.23 -25.73 -3.84
C ILE A 151 38.97 -26.06 -3.01
N MET A 152 38.29 -27.18 -3.28
CA MET A 152 37.12 -27.63 -2.51
C MET A 152 37.48 -27.96 -1.06
N ARG A 153 38.70 -28.48 -0.82
CA ARG A 153 39.23 -28.73 0.53
C ARG A 153 39.49 -27.43 1.27
N GLU A 154 40.06 -26.43 0.60
CA GLU A 154 40.33 -25.11 1.19
C GLU A 154 39.03 -24.36 1.53
N TYR A 155 38.00 -24.45 0.69
CA TYR A 155 36.67 -23.89 0.97
C TYR A 155 35.99 -24.54 2.18
N LEU A 156 35.97 -25.88 2.25
CA LEU A 156 35.41 -26.60 3.39
C LEU A 156 36.18 -26.37 4.70
N GLN A 157 37.48 -26.09 4.62
CA GLN A 157 38.31 -25.78 5.77
C GLN A 157 38.08 -24.35 6.28
N ARG A 158 37.84 -23.38 5.38
CA ARG A 158 37.50 -21.99 5.74
C ARG A 158 36.10 -21.84 6.37
N ASP A 159 35.15 -22.71 6.04
CA ASP A 159 33.76 -22.60 6.52
C ASP A 159 33.48 -23.32 7.85
N SER A 160 34.53 -23.82 8.53
CA SER A 160 34.43 -24.43 9.87
C SER A 160 34.19 -23.43 11.01
N SER A 161 33.93 -22.16 10.70
CA SER A 161 33.62 -21.08 11.64
C SER A 161 32.26 -20.41 11.37
N PHE A 162 31.15 -21.18 11.32
CA PHE A 162 29.81 -20.60 11.55
C PHE A 162 28.89 -21.53 12.38
N PRO A 163 28.08 -20.99 13.33
CA PRO A 163 27.60 -21.71 14.51
C PRO A 163 26.14 -22.19 14.43
N PHE A 164 25.66 -22.67 13.28
CA PHE A 164 24.26 -23.11 13.17
C PHE A 164 24.14 -24.58 12.80
N ARG A 165 24.21 -25.42 13.83
CA ARG A 165 23.82 -26.84 13.78
C ARG A 165 22.30 -26.92 13.93
N VAL A 166 21.59 -27.15 12.83
CA VAL A 166 20.16 -27.49 12.86
C VAL A 166 19.97 -28.80 13.61
N HIS A 167 19.33 -28.72 14.79
CA HIS A 167 18.90 -29.89 15.55
C HIS A 167 17.64 -30.49 14.89
N PRO A 168 17.58 -31.82 14.70
CA PRO A 168 16.35 -32.49 14.30
C PRO A 168 15.33 -32.47 15.46
N PHE A 169 14.09 -32.10 15.14
CA PHE A 169 12.94 -32.10 16.04
C PHE A 169 12.63 -33.51 16.59
N HIS A 170 12.71 -33.63 17.93
CA HIS A 170 12.00 -34.44 18.96
C HIS A 170 11.35 -35.81 18.64
N PRO A 171 11.33 -36.74 19.62
CA PRO A 171 10.15 -36.80 20.52
C PRO A 171 10.51 -37.17 21.97
N ASN A 172 9.88 -36.55 22.96
CA ASN A 172 9.79 -37.14 24.31
C ASN A 172 8.32 -37.24 24.71
N LEU A 173 7.83 -38.48 24.73
CA LEU A 173 6.81 -38.93 25.67
C LEU A 173 7.44 -38.94 27.06
N GLN A 174 6.80 -38.27 28.02
CA GLN A 174 6.17 -38.78 29.25
C GLN A 174 6.10 -37.66 30.29
#